data_AF-A0A1X7T6H5-F1
#
_entry.id   AF-A0A1X7T6H5-F1
#
_cell.length_a   1.000
_cell.length_b   1.000
_cell.length_c   1.000
_cell.angle_alpha   90.00
_cell.angle_beta   90.00
_cell.angle_gamma   90.00
#
_symmetry.space_group_name_H-M   'P 1'
#
loop_
_entity.id
_entity.type
_entity.pdbx_description
1 polymer ?
#
loop_
_entity_poly.entity_id
_entity_poly.type
_entity_poly.pdbx_seq_one_letter_code
_entity_poly.pdbx_strand_id
1 'polypeptide(L)'
;MASTTSSSCSKNNSNASHSATIAASCSTSLGTHEMILQLIKYFEANSCLYNVTQRSYHDRDKKRKAMSEIAKAFGIKDDDVTKKIRNIRTQYIREQQNVTQRKTGEGADD
;
A
#
# COMPACT_ATOMS: atom_id res chain seq x y z
N MET A 1 -31.53 -42.31 -43.34
CA MET A 1 -30.78 -43.09 -42.34
C MET A 1 -29.38 -42.52 -42.24
N ALA A 2 -29.09 -41.81 -41.15
CA ALA A 2 -27.79 -41.41 -40.58
C ALA A 2 -28.17 -40.46 -39.43
N SER A 3 -28.52 -41.02 -38.28
CA SER A 3 -27.65 -41.19 -37.11
C SER A 3 -27.56 -39.93 -36.25
N THR A 4 -28.26 -40.04 -35.12
CA THR A 4 -28.19 -39.34 -33.85
C THR A 4 -26.77 -39.05 -33.38
N THR A 5 -26.58 -37.90 -32.74
CA THR A 5 -25.91 -37.69 -31.43
C THR A 5 -25.91 -36.17 -31.18
N SER A 6 -26.81 -35.62 -30.36
CA SER A 6 -26.70 -35.48 -28.89
C SER A 6 -25.52 -34.64 -28.41
N SER A 7 -25.83 -33.81 -27.40
CA SER A 7 -24.92 -33.14 -26.47
C SER A 7 -24.40 -31.76 -26.87
N SER A 8 -24.39 -30.74 -26.02
CA SER A 8 -24.93 -30.52 -24.67
C SER A 8 -24.75 -29.03 -24.42
N CYS A 9 -25.78 -28.35 -23.93
CA CYS A 9 -25.65 -27.02 -23.34
C CYS A 9 -24.87 -27.16 -22.03
N SER A 10 -23.58 -26.76 -22.06
CA SER A 10 -22.74 -26.76 -20.86
C SER A 10 -22.99 -25.51 -20.03
N LYS A 11 -23.41 -25.79 -18.80
CA LYS A 11 -23.78 -24.87 -17.74
C LYS A 11 -22.66 -23.88 -17.42
N ASN A 12 -23.06 -22.62 -17.39
CA ASN A 12 -22.52 -21.60 -16.51
C ASN A 12 -22.32 -22.14 -15.08
N ASN A 13 -21.09 -22.10 -14.58
CA ASN A 13 -20.81 -22.32 -13.16
C ASN A 13 -20.02 -21.12 -12.62
N SER A 14 -20.77 -20.13 -12.17
CA SER A 14 -20.36 -19.07 -11.27
C SER A 14 -20.51 -19.58 -9.84
N ASN A 15 -19.41 -19.87 -9.15
CA ASN A 15 -19.40 -20.03 -7.70
C ASN A 15 -18.02 -19.75 -7.09
N ALA A 16 -18.09 -19.24 -5.84
CA ALA A 16 -17.01 -18.87 -4.93
C ALA A 16 -16.39 -17.48 -5.23
N SER A 17 -17.08 -16.39 -4.92
CA SER A 17 -17.27 -15.90 -3.53
C SER A 17 -15.94 -15.72 -2.80
N HIS A 18 -15.23 -14.63 -3.10
CA HIS A 18 -14.64 -13.84 -2.03
C HIS A 18 -15.56 -12.64 -1.78
N SER A 19 -16.79 -12.98 -1.39
CA SER A 19 -17.65 -12.12 -0.60
C SER A 19 -16.97 -11.91 0.75
N ALA A 20 -16.09 -10.92 0.80
CA ALA A 20 -15.84 -10.18 2.02
C ALA A 20 -16.42 -8.80 1.79
N THR A 21 -17.71 -8.68 2.05
CA THR A 21 -18.35 -7.42 2.39
C THR A 21 -17.63 -6.88 3.63
N ILE A 22 -16.55 -6.12 3.46
CA ILE A 22 -16.09 -5.21 4.51
C ILE A 22 -16.82 -3.91 4.25
N ALA A 23 -18.08 -3.89 4.67
CA ALA A 23 -18.76 -2.66 5.02
C ALA A 23 -18.06 -2.11 6.27
N ALA A 24 -16.97 -1.37 6.06
CA ALA A 24 -16.42 -0.48 7.07
C ALA A 24 -16.69 0.95 6.60
N SER A 25 -17.96 1.36 6.66
CA SER A 25 -18.29 2.75 6.95
C SER A 25 -17.79 3.05 8.35
N CYS A 26 -16.50 3.35 8.48
CA CYS A 26 -15.94 3.82 9.73
C CYS A 26 -14.94 4.89 9.40
N SER A 27 -15.16 6.08 9.96
CA SER A 27 -14.32 7.26 9.93
C SER A 27 -12.89 6.90 10.35
N THR A 28 -12.11 6.34 9.43
CA THR A 28 -10.83 5.72 9.75
C THR A 28 -9.79 6.81 9.75
N SER A 29 -9.60 7.39 10.94
CA SER A 29 -8.43 8.20 11.20
C SER A 29 -7.20 7.38 10.78
N LEU A 30 -6.42 7.90 9.82
CA LEU A 30 -5.22 7.27 9.26
C LEU A 30 -4.09 7.05 10.28
N GLY A 31 -4.38 7.13 11.58
CA GLY A 31 -3.45 7.07 12.70
C GLY A 31 -3.37 5.71 13.38
N THR A 32 -4.22 4.74 13.06
CA THR A 32 -4.16 3.43 13.72
C THR A 32 -2.92 2.65 13.27
N HIS A 33 -2.33 1.90 14.20
CA HIS A 33 -1.13 1.11 13.94
C HIS A 33 -1.35 0.10 12.80
N GLU A 34 -2.50 -0.54 12.74
CA GLU A 34 -2.84 -1.50 11.68
C GLU A 34 -2.87 -0.86 10.28
N MET A 35 -3.48 0.32 10.14
CA MET A 35 -3.49 1.02 8.85
C MET A 35 -2.09 1.42 8.41
N ILE A 36 -1.22 1.80 9.36
CA ILE A 36 0.17 2.13 9.06
C ILE A 36 0.92 0.89 8.55
N LEU A 37 0.75 -0.27 9.19
CA LEU A 37 1.37 -1.52 8.74
C LEU A 37 0.88 -1.93 7.35
N GLN A 38 -0.42 -1.81 7.08
CA GLN A 38 -0.97 -2.07 5.75
C GLN A 38 -0.39 -1.10 4.71
N LEU A 39 -0.27 0.19 5.06
CA LEU A 39 0.30 1.21 4.18
C LEU A 39 1.75 0.91 3.85
N ILE A 40 2.55 0.49 4.83
CA ILE A 40 3.94 0.05 4.63
C ILE A 40 3.98 -1.14 3.67
N LYS A 41 3.14 -2.16 3.87
CA LYS A 41 3.07 -3.34 3.00
C LYS A 41 2.78 -2.97 1.54
N TYR A 42 1.80 -2.10 1.30
CA TYR A 42 1.52 -1.62 -0.06
C TYR A 42 2.66 -0.77 -0.63
N PHE A 43 3.33 0.02 0.21
CA PHE A 43 4.46 0.84 -0.21
C PHE A 43 5.67 -0.02 -0.61
N GLU A 44 5.97 -1.08 0.13
CA GLU A 44 7.06 -2.03 -0.18
C GLU A 44 6.79 -2.84 -1.45
N ALA A 45 5.53 -3.21 -1.70
CA ALA A 45 5.12 -3.88 -2.94
C ALA A 45 5.35 -3.02 -4.19
N ASN A 46 5.36 -1.69 -4.03
CA ASN A 46 5.53 -0.72 -5.11
C ASN A 46 6.95 -0.14 -5.11
N SER A 47 7.89 -0.88 -5.69
CA SER A 47 9.31 -0.47 -5.80
C SER A 47 9.52 0.87 -6.52
N CYS A 48 8.58 1.31 -7.37
CA CYS A 48 8.60 2.62 -8.01
C CYS A 48 8.53 3.81 -7.03
N LEU A 49 8.07 3.60 -5.79
CA LEU A 49 7.89 4.67 -4.82
C LEU A 49 9.16 4.98 -4.02
N TYR A 50 9.98 3.97 -3.72
CA TYR A 50 11.15 4.12 -2.83
C TYR A 50 12.48 3.74 -3.48
N ASN A 51 12.48 2.88 -4.50
CA ASN A 51 13.72 2.33 -5.04
C ASN A 51 14.32 3.23 -6.12
N VAL A 52 15.23 4.12 -5.72
CA VAL A 52 15.96 5.05 -6.61
C VAL A 52 16.78 4.36 -7.71
N THR A 53 17.13 3.09 -7.54
CA THR A 53 17.95 2.34 -8.52
C THR A 53 17.12 1.82 -9.70
N GLN A 54 15.80 1.77 -9.56
CA GLN A 54 14.89 1.26 -10.58
C GLN A 54 14.50 2.37 -11.56
N ARG A 55 14.48 2.08 -12.86
CA ARG A 55 13.99 3.04 -13.89
C ARG A 55 12.56 3.50 -13.59
N SER A 56 11.73 2.60 -13.02
CA SER A 56 10.36 2.88 -12.61
C SER A 56 10.24 3.97 -11.53
N TYR A 57 11.31 4.33 -10.82
CA TYR A 57 11.31 5.44 -9.87
C TYR A 57 11.36 6.81 -10.56
N HIS A 58 11.95 6.93 -11.75
CA HIS A 58 11.91 8.18 -12.51
C HIS A 58 10.58 8.39 -13.26
N ASP A 59 9.78 7.34 -13.37
CA ASP A 59 8.48 7.38 -14.03
C ASP A 59 7.41 8.01 -13.11
N ARG A 60 6.98 9.22 -13.46
CA ARG A 60 5.98 9.98 -12.70
C ARG A 60 4.59 9.35 -12.79
N ASP A 61 4.27 8.72 -13.91
CA ASP A 61 2.96 8.10 -14.13
C ASP A 61 2.81 6.83 -13.29
N LYS A 62 3.87 6.00 -13.22
CA LYS A 62 3.88 4.83 -12.33
C LYS A 62 3.75 5.22 -10.86
N LYS A 63 4.43 6.27 -10.43
CA LYS A 63 4.31 6.79 -9.05
C LYS A 63 2.89 7.25 -8.74
N ARG A 64 2.30 8.04 -9.64
CA ARG A 64 0.91 8.51 -9.48
C ARG A 64 -0.06 7.34 -9.43
N LYS A 65 0.10 6.35 -10.32
CA LYS A 65 -0.73 5.15 -10.37
C LYS A 65 -0.64 4.35 -9.07
N ALA A 66 0.57 4.06 -8.60
CA ALA A 66 0.78 3.33 -7.34
C ALA A 66 0.20 4.08 -6.13
N MET A 67 0.33 5.40 -6.06
CA MET A 67 -0.31 6.21 -5.02
C MET A 67 -1.83 6.18 -5.07
N SER A 68 -2.41 6.26 -6.27
CA SER A 68 -3.86 6.21 -6.45
C SER A 68 -4.42 4.82 -6.13
N GLU A 69 -3.69 3.74 -6.43
CA GLU A 69 -4.06 2.38 -6.03
C GLU A 69 -4.08 2.22 -4.50
N ILE A 70 -3.08 2.78 -3.82
CA ILE A 70 -3.03 2.82 -2.35
C ILE A 70 -4.22 3.62 -1.81
N ALA A 71 -4.47 4.82 -2.34
CA ALA A 71 -5.59 5.65 -1.92
C ALA A 71 -6.95 4.95 -2.07
N LYS A 72 -7.15 4.24 -3.19
CA LYS A 72 -8.34 3.41 -3.42
C LYS A 72 -8.47 2.26 -2.43
N ALA A 73 -7.36 1.59 -2.09
CA ALA A 73 -7.37 0.50 -1.12
C ALA A 73 -7.78 0.97 0.28
N PHE A 74 -7.42 2.21 0.64
CA PHE A 74 -7.81 2.82 1.92
C PHE A 74 -9.12 3.63 1.85
N GLY A 75 -9.71 3.81 0.67
CA GLY A 75 -10.94 4.59 0.49
C GLY A 75 -10.79 6.10 0.78
N ILE A 76 -9.58 6.65 0.61
CA ILE A 76 -9.26 8.05 0.93
C ILE A 76 -8.72 8.81 -0.29
N LYS A 77 -8.49 10.11 -0.13
CA LYS A 77 -7.89 10.96 -1.17
C LYS A 77 -6.40 10.70 -1.29
N ASP A 78 -5.91 10.73 -2.52
CA ASP A 78 -4.48 10.61 -2.88
C ASP A 78 -3.59 11.61 -2.09
N ASP A 79 -4.12 12.82 -1.86
CA ASP A 79 -3.42 13.86 -1.08
C ASP A 79 -3.20 13.45 0.38
N ASP A 80 -4.18 12.78 1.00
CA ASP A 80 -4.11 12.39 2.41
C ASP A 80 -3.17 11.21 2.60
N VAL A 81 -3.14 10.26 1.66
CA VAL A 81 -2.11 9.20 1.60
C VAL A 81 -0.72 9.82 1.51
N THR A 82 -0.54 10.77 0.58
CA THR A 82 0.76 11.41 0.35
C THR A 82 1.24 12.15 1.59
N LYS A 83 0.36 12.92 2.25
CA LYS A 83 0.64 13.58 3.52
C LYS A 83 1.01 12.56 4.60
N LYS A 84 0.29 11.45 4.69
CA LYS A 84 0.54 10.43 5.71
C LYS A 84 1.90 9.76 5.52
N ILE A 85 2.26 9.37 4.30
CA ILE A 85 3.58 8.80 3.98
C ILE A 85 4.69 9.77 4.32
N ARG A 86 4.53 11.05 3.95
CA ARG A 86 5.50 12.10 4.32
C ARG A 86 5.65 12.21 5.83
N ASN A 87 4.54 12.24 6.57
CA ASN A 87 4.57 12.32 8.03
C ASN A 87 5.27 11.12 8.68
N ILE A 88 5.02 9.90 8.20
CA ILE A 88 5.70 8.69 8.67
C ILE A 88 7.20 8.78 8.42
N ARG A 89 7.60 9.16 7.20
CA ARG A 89 9.02 9.32 6.84
C ARG A 89 9.71 10.37 7.72
N THR A 90 9.07 11.52 7.93
CA THR A 90 9.62 12.57 8.79
C THR A 90 9.76 12.08 10.23
N GLN A 91 8.77 11.38 10.78
CA GLN A 91 8.86 10.81 12.12
C GLN A 91 10.01 9.80 12.22
N TYR A 92 10.11 8.86 11.27
CA TYR A 92 11.20 7.90 11.23
C TYR A 92 12.58 8.56 11.19
N ILE A 93 12.77 9.58 10.34
CA ILE A 93 14.05 10.31 10.25
C ILE A 93 14.39 10.99 11.57
N ARG A 94 13.41 11.63 12.23
CA ARG A 94 13.62 12.30 13.52
C ARG A 94 14.01 11.29 14.61
N GLU A 95 13.31 10.17 14.69
CA GLU A 95 13.64 9.11 15.65
C GLU A 95 15.02 8.52 15.36
N GLN A 96 15.37 8.29 14.09
CA GLN A 96 16.69 7.82 13.69
C GLN A 96 17.80 8.82 14.06
N GLN A 97 17.56 10.12 13.88
CA GLN A 97 18.48 11.18 14.29
C GLN A 97 18.64 11.21 15.81
N ASN A 98 17.55 11.09 16.58
CA ASN A 98 17.62 11.01 18.04
C ASN A 98 18.47 9.81 18.48
N VAL A 99 18.24 8.63 17.92
CA VAL A 99 19.03 7.42 18.21
C VAL A 99 20.51 7.60 17.85
N THR A 100 20.79 8.27 16.73
CA THR A 100 22.16 8.48 16.25
C THR A 100 22.89 9.57 17.06
N GLN A 101 22.23 10.68 17.38
CA GLN A 101 22.79 11.75 18.22
C GLN A 101 23.03 11.30 19.65
N ARG A 102 22.13 10.48 20.22
CA ARG A 102 22.35 9.84 21.53
C ARG A 102 23.60 8.96 21.55
N LYS A 103 24.03 8.42 20.40
CA LYS A 103 25.26 7.62 20.28
C LYS A 103 26.53 8.44 20.06
N THR A 104 26.44 9.76 19.82
CA THR A 104 27.61 10.62 19.53
C THR A 104 27.86 11.67 20.63
N GLY A 105 27.08 11.67 21.71
CA GLY A 105 27.15 12.66 22.80
C GLY A 105 27.72 12.16 24.13
N GLU A 106 28.49 11.05 24.15
CA GLU A 106 29.24 10.61 25.34
C GLU A 106 30.73 10.84 25.09
N GLY A 107 31.25 11.99 25.53
CA GLY A 107 32.69 12.26 25.50
C GLY A 107 33.09 13.70 25.81
N ALA A 108 33.97 13.81 26.82
CA ALA A 108 34.79 14.95 27.24
C ALA A 108 34.22 15.87 28.32
N ASP A 109 34.16 15.35 29.54
CA ASP A 109 34.65 16.04 30.73
C ASP A 109 36.17 16.26 30.65
N ASP A 110 36.62 17.52 30.76
CA ASP A 110 37.89 17.93 31.39
C ASP A 110 37.69 19.35 31.95
#